data_AF-A0A2T1EG79-F1
#
_entry.id   AF-A0A2T1EG79-F1
#
_cell.length_a   1.000
_cell.length_b   1.000
_cell.length_c   1.000
_cell.angle_alpha   90.00
_cell.angle_beta   90.00
_cell.angle_gamma   90.00
#
_symmetry.space_group_name_H-M   'P 1'
#
loop_
_entity.id
_entity.type
_entity.pdbx_description
1 polymer ?
#
loop_
_entity_poly.entity_id
_entity_poly.type
_entity_poly.pdbx_seq_one_letter_code
_entity_poly.pdbx_strand_id
1 'polypeptide(L)'
;MPSKQDPKQTVFYRQLEQETTRTVYALATCNAQIGGEIIASLCDRFSLEEAAGIILVSLEQLLRLNAEAFVWSVEQLLPADILKAIRNVTRVAVSRQSIERGFALGEEFSVDGMQSSQP
;
A
#
# COMPACT_ATOMS: atom_id res chain seq x y z
N MET A 1 -26.12 -17.57 3.99
CA MET A 1 -25.32 -18.78 4.27
C MET A 1 -23.88 -18.35 4.44
N PRO A 2 -23.20 -18.60 5.57
CA PRO A 2 -21.78 -18.27 5.70
C PRO A 2 -20.99 -19.25 4.82
N SER A 3 -20.21 -18.74 3.87
CA SER A 3 -19.35 -19.57 3.04
C SER A 3 -18.35 -20.32 3.94
N LYS A 4 -18.25 -21.65 3.80
CA LYS A 4 -17.15 -22.43 4.38
C LYS A 4 -15.83 -21.83 3.89
N GLN A 5 -15.16 -21.04 4.72
CA GLN A 5 -13.81 -20.54 4.42
C GLN A 5 -12.85 -21.73 4.41
N ASP A 6 -12.05 -21.84 3.35
CA ASP A 6 -10.99 -22.83 3.25
C ASP A 6 -9.98 -22.60 4.40
N PRO A 7 -9.63 -23.62 5.20
CA PRO A 7 -8.68 -23.46 6.30
C PRO A 7 -7.34 -22.87 5.87
N LYS A 8 -6.91 -23.05 4.61
CA LYS A 8 -5.69 -22.40 4.07
C LYS A 8 -5.86 -20.89 3.88
N GLN A 9 -7.03 -20.43 3.46
CA GLN A 9 -7.34 -19.00 3.30
C GLN A 9 -7.40 -18.29 4.67
N THR A 10 -7.96 -18.95 5.69
CA THR A 10 -8.04 -18.39 7.04
C THR A 10 -6.66 -18.20 7.68
N VAL A 11 -5.73 -19.14 7.46
CA VAL A 11 -4.35 -19.04 7.97
C VAL A 11 -3.58 -17.92 7.27
N PHE A 12 -3.72 -17.82 5.95
CA PHE A 12 -3.10 -16.74 5.17
C PHE A 12 -3.61 -15.35 5.57
N TYR A 13 -4.93 -15.19 5.73
CA TYR A 13 -5.54 -13.94 6.15
C TYR A 13 -5.06 -13.48 7.53
N ARG A 14 -4.97 -14.41 8.50
CA ARG A 14 -4.44 -14.10 9.83
C ARG A 14 -2.98 -13.65 9.78
N GLN A 15 -2.15 -14.30 8.98
CA GLN A 15 -0.76 -13.91 8.80
C GLN A 15 -0.67 -12.49 8.21
N LEU A 16 -1.51 -12.17 7.23
CA LEU A 16 -1.56 -10.84 6.63
C LEU A 16 -1.98 -9.76 7.65
N GLU A 17 -3.00 -10.02 8.47
CA GLU A 17 -3.41 -9.11 9.55
C GLU A 17 -2.29 -8.88 10.58
N GLN A 18 -1.56 -9.93 10.94
CA GLN A 18 -0.43 -9.83 11.86
C GLN A 18 0.70 -8.97 11.30
N GLU A 19 1.10 -9.21 10.04
CA GLU A 19 2.14 -8.41 9.40
C GLU A 19 1.71 -6.95 9.21
N THR A 20 0.44 -6.73 8.86
CA THR A 20 -0.12 -5.37 8.73
C THR A 20 -0.06 -4.63 10.06
N THR A 21 -0.53 -5.27 11.14
CA THR A 21 -0.55 -4.69 12.49
C THR A 21 0.86 -4.40 12.99
N ARG A 22 1.77 -5.37 12.81
CA ARG A 22 3.20 -5.23 13.17
C ARG A 22 3.82 -4.04 12.45
N THR A 23 3.55 -3.91 11.16
CA THR A 23 4.08 -2.82 10.34
C THR A 23 3.53 -1.48 10.77
N VAL A 24 2.21 -1.35 11.03
CA VAL A 24 1.59 -0.11 11.54
C VAL A 24 2.30 0.38 12.81
N TYR A 25 2.51 -0.51 13.78
CA TYR A 25 3.18 -0.12 15.02
C TYR A 25 4.65 0.23 14.82
N ALA A 26 5.37 -0.47 13.95
CA ALA A 26 6.74 -0.11 13.62
C ALA A 26 6.83 1.28 12.99
N LEU A 27 5.96 1.59 12.02
CA LEU A 27 5.89 2.90 11.37
C LEU A 27 5.51 4.02 12.35
N ALA A 28 4.58 3.74 13.28
CA ALA A 28 4.14 4.70 14.29
C ALA A 28 5.27 5.17 15.24
N THR A 29 6.39 4.44 15.32
CA THR A 29 7.55 4.86 16.12
C THR A 29 8.37 5.97 15.48
N CYS A 30 8.16 6.26 14.18
CA CYS A 30 8.99 7.17 13.38
C CYS A 30 10.50 6.87 13.51
N ASN A 31 10.86 5.59 13.66
CA ASN A 31 12.24 5.14 13.75
C ASN A 31 12.67 4.49 12.44
N ALA A 32 13.61 5.12 11.74
CA ALA A 32 14.05 4.69 10.41
C ALA A 32 14.71 3.30 10.42
N GLN A 33 15.42 2.95 11.50
CA GLN A 33 16.04 1.64 11.62
C GLN A 33 14.98 0.55 11.80
N ILE A 34 14.08 0.72 12.79
CA ILE A 34 13.03 -0.28 13.06
C ILE A 34 12.13 -0.44 11.85
N GLY A 35 11.68 0.67 11.27
CA GLY A 35 10.83 0.65 10.08
C GLY A 35 11.53 0.01 8.88
N GLY A 36 12.82 0.32 8.67
CA GLY A 36 13.61 -0.22 7.57
C GLY A 36 13.83 -1.73 7.70
N GLU A 37 14.12 -2.21 8.92
CA GLU A 37 14.26 -3.64 9.21
C GLU A 37 12.95 -4.41 8.96
N ILE A 38 11.80 -3.83 9.31
CA ILE A 38 10.49 -4.44 9.03
C ILE A 38 10.21 -4.49 7.53
N ILE A 39 10.44 -3.38 6.81
CA ILE A 39 10.23 -3.35 5.35
C ILE A 39 11.16 -4.35 4.65
N ALA A 40 12.43 -4.42 5.03
CA ALA A 40 13.38 -5.38 4.49
C ALA A 40 12.91 -6.82 4.75
N SER A 41 12.48 -7.12 5.99
CA SER A 41 11.95 -8.44 6.33
C SER A 41 10.69 -8.81 5.53
N LEU A 42 9.81 -7.84 5.23
CA LEU A 42 8.68 -8.08 4.34
C LEU A 42 9.15 -8.39 2.91
N CYS A 43 10.10 -7.62 2.38
CA CYS A 43 10.63 -7.84 1.03
C CYS A 43 11.38 -9.17 0.89
N ASP A 44 11.95 -9.70 1.97
CA ASP A 44 12.62 -11.01 1.97
C ASP A 44 11.64 -12.19 1.98
N ARG A 45 10.47 -12.00 2.61
CA ARG A 45 9.49 -13.08 2.87
C ARG A 45 8.35 -13.13 1.86
N PHE A 46 8.11 -12.03 1.16
CA PHE A 46 6.99 -11.85 0.26
C PHE A 46 7.48 -11.34 -1.10
N SER A 47 6.68 -11.54 -2.15
CA SER A 47 6.93 -10.84 -3.41
C SER A 47 6.84 -9.32 -3.21
N LEU A 48 7.46 -8.55 -4.12
CA LEU A 48 7.45 -7.09 -4.04
C LEU A 48 6.02 -6.54 -4.05
N GLU A 49 5.13 -7.13 -4.84
CA GLU A 49 3.71 -6.78 -4.93
C GLU A 49 2.96 -7.07 -3.62
N GLU A 50 3.22 -8.22 -2.99
CA GLU A 50 2.62 -8.58 -1.70
C GLU A 50 3.11 -7.67 -0.57
N ALA A 51 4.43 -7.40 -0.51
CA ALA A 51 5.02 -6.48 0.45
C ALA A 51 4.45 -5.06 0.27
N ALA A 52 4.36 -4.58 -0.98
CA ALA A 52 3.74 -3.30 -1.30
C ALA A 52 2.26 -3.25 -0.89
N GLY A 53 1.51 -4.34 -1.07
CA GLY A 53 0.12 -4.46 -0.62
C GLY A 53 0.00 -4.37 0.91
N ILE A 54 0.83 -5.11 1.66
CA ILE A 54 0.87 -5.05 3.13
C ILE A 54 1.20 -3.62 3.58
N ILE A 55 2.24 -3.00 3.02
CA ILE A 55 2.65 -1.64 3.35
C ILE A 55 1.54 -0.63 3.03
N LEU A 56 0.85 -0.76 1.90
CA LEU A 56 -0.26 0.12 1.52
C LEU A 56 -1.40 0.06 2.54
N VAL A 57 -1.81 -1.15 2.96
CA VAL A 57 -2.85 -1.33 3.98
C VAL A 57 -2.38 -0.80 5.34
N SER A 58 -1.10 -1.01 5.70
CA SER A 58 -0.53 -0.45 6.92
C SER A 58 -0.51 1.08 6.91
N LEU A 59 -0.18 1.71 5.78
CA LEU A 59 -0.21 3.17 5.64
C LEU A 59 -1.63 3.72 5.74
N GLU A 60 -2.62 3.04 5.17
CA GLU A 60 -4.04 3.40 5.32
C GLU A 60 -4.48 3.38 6.79
N GLN A 61 -4.09 2.33 7.53
CA GLN A 61 -4.39 2.22 8.96
C GLN A 61 -3.63 3.27 9.77
N LEU A 62 -2.35 3.50 9.46
CA LEU A 62 -1.52 4.50 10.12
C LEU A 62 -2.08 5.90 9.93
N LEU A 63 -2.55 6.24 8.73
CA LEU A 63 -3.19 7.54 8.44
C LEU A 63 -4.40 7.80 9.36
N ARG A 64 -5.18 6.76 9.69
CA ARG A 64 -6.32 6.86 10.61
C ARG A 64 -5.89 7.02 12.07
N LEU A 65 -4.75 6.45 12.44
CA LEU A 65 -4.26 6.42 13.83
C LEU A 65 -3.39 7.65 14.17
N ASN A 66 -2.46 7.99 13.29
CA ASN A 66 -1.48 9.07 13.45
C ASN A 66 -1.05 9.61 12.07
N ALA A 67 -1.65 10.73 11.66
CA ALA A 67 -1.37 11.37 10.38
C ALA A 67 0.08 11.87 10.24
N GLU A 68 0.71 12.30 11.34
CA GLU A 68 2.10 12.79 11.32
C GLU A 68 3.08 11.62 11.06
N ALA A 69 2.88 10.51 11.75
CA ALA A 69 3.67 9.30 11.51
C ALA A 69 3.49 8.74 10.10
N PHE A 70 2.29 8.88 9.52
CA PHE A 70 2.04 8.56 8.12
C PHE A 70 2.91 9.42 7.17
N VAL A 71 2.88 10.75 7.32
CA VAL A 71 3.66 11.66 6.46
C VAL A 71 5.16 11.33 6.58
N TRP A 72 5.65 11.21 7.81
CA TRP A 72 7.04 10.86 8.07
C TRP A 72 7.44 9.53 7.41
N SER A 73 6.60 8.50 7.52
CA SER A 73 6.88 7.18 6.96
C SER A 73 6.99 7.21 5.44
N VAL A 74 6.11 7.97 4.78
CA VAL A 74 6.14 8.12 3.31
C VAL A 74 7.39 8.84 2.84
N GLU A 75 7.81 9.88 3.56
CA GLU A 75 8.97 10.69 3.18
C GLU A 75 10.31 10.02 3.47
N GLN A 76 10.42 9.32 4.59
CA GLN A 76 11.72 8.92 5.14
C GLN A 76 12.01 7.42 5.04
N LEU A 77 10.97 6.59 4.85
CA LEU A 77 11.11 5.15 5.06
C LEU A 77 10.86 4.30 3.81
N LEU A 78 9.96 4.73 2.93
CA LEU A 78 9.52 3.89 1.82
C LEU A 78 10.58 3.82 0.70
N PRO A 79 11.11 2.63 0.37
CA PRO A 79 12.01 2.48 -0.77
C PRO A 79 11.30 2.81 -2.09
N ALA A 80 12.05 3.34 -3.06
CA ALA A 80 11.51 3.73 -4.37
C ALA A 80 10.80 2.56 -5.09
N ASP A 81 11.32 1.34 -4.97
CA ASP A 81 10.73 0.15 -5.58
C ASP A 81 9.37 -0.21 -4.98
N ILE A 82 9.22 -0.03 -3.66
CA ILE A 82 7.94 -0.22 -2.97
C ILE A 82 6.94 0.85 -3.40
N LEU A 83 7.34 2.12 -3.48
CA LEU A 83 6.48 3.19 -3.99
C LEU A 83 6.01 2.91 -5.42
N LYS A 84 6.90 2.39 -6.27
CA LYS A 84 6.57 2.00 -7.64
C LYS A 84 5.59 0.83 -7.67
N ALA A 85 5.78 -0.19 -6.83
CA ALA A 85 4.88 -1.32 -6.71
C ALA A 85 3.50 -0.89 -6.19
N ILE A 86 3.43 -0.04 -5.16
CA ILE A 86 2.20 0.56 -4.66
C ILE A 86 1.46 1.29 -5.79
N ARG A 87 2.17 2.16 -6.53
CA ARG A 87 1.58 2.88 -7.67
C ARG A 87 0.98 1.92 -8.71
N ASN A 88 1.67 0.82 -9.01
CA ASN A 88 1.17 -0.18 -9.97
C ASN A 88 -0.10 -0.87 -9.46
N VAL A 89 -0.11 -1.31 -8.20
CA VAL A 89 -1.27 -1.93 -7.56
C VAL A 89 -2.46 -0.97 -7.54
N THR A 90 -2.25 0.27 -7.10
CA THR A 90 -3.30 1.31 -7.07
C THR A 90 -3.82 1.61 -8.46
N ARG A 91 -2.95 1.73 -9.48
CA ARG A 91 -3.38 1.99 -10.87
C ARG A 91 -4.31 0.89 -11.37
N VAL A 92 -3.97 -0.38 -11.14
CA VAL A 92 -4.81 -1.51 -11.55
C VAL A 92 -6.14 -1.48 -10.80
N ALA A 93 -6.12 -1.27 -9.47
CA ALA A 93 -7.32 -1.22 -8.65
C ALA A 93 -8.27 -0.08 -9.07
N VAL A 94 -7.76 1.13 -9.26
CA VAL A 94 -8.53 2.29 -9.70
C VAL A 94 -9.06 2.08 -11.11
N SER A 95 -8.24 1.57 -12.03
CA SER A 95 -8.65 1.30 -13.41
C SER A 95 -9.82 0.31 -13.45
N ARG A 96 -9.72 -0.76 -12.66
CA ARG A 96 -10.78 -1.76 -12.54
C ARG A 96 -12.05 -1.16 -11.94
N GLN A 97 -11.93 -0.40 -10.85
CA GLN A 97 -13.05 0.28 -10.21
C GLN A 97 -13.74 1.28 -11.17
N SER A 98 -12.96 1.97 -12.01
CA SER A 98 -13.48 2.86 -13.05
C SER A 98 -14.25 2.10 -14.12
N ILE A 99 -13.72 0.98 -14.63
CA ILE A 99 -14.46 0.12 -15.58
C ILE A 99 -15.77 -0.38 -14.96
N GLU A 100 -15.72 -0.87 -13.72
CA GLU A 100 -16.89 -1.37 -12.99
C GLU A 100 -17.95 -0.27 -12.79
N ARG A 101 -17.55 1.00 -12.77
CA ARG A 101 -18.44 2.17 -12.72
C ARG A 101 -18.86 2.68 -14.11
N GLY A 102 -18.49 1.99 -15.19
CA GLY A 102 -18.87 2.34 -16.55
C GLY A 102 -17.96 3.35 -17.25
N PHE A 103 -16.81 3.69 -16.67
CA PHE A 103 -15.82 4.55 -17.31
C PHE A 103 -14.95 3.73 -18.28
N ALA A 104 -14.78 4.21 -19.51
CA ALA A 104 -13.88 3.60 -20.48
C ALA A 104 -12.42 4.00 -20.16
N LEU A 105 -11.52 3.01 -20.11
CA LEU A 105 -10.08 3.27 -20.10
C LEU A 105 -9.69 3.76 -21.49
N GLY A 106 -9.44 5.07 -21.65
CA GLY A 106 -9.11 5.57 -22.98
C GLY A 106 -8.84 7.06 -23.14
N GLU A 107 -9.42 7.97 -22.36
CA GLU A 107 -9.29 9.41 -22.70
C GLU A 107 -8.78 10.36 -21.61
N GLU A 108 -8.91 10.12 -20.30
CA GLU A 108 -8.52 11.16 -19.31
C GLU A 108 -7.88 10.63 -18.01
N PHE A 109 -6.93 9.70 -18.10
CA PHE A 109 -6.00 9.43 -16.98
C PHE A 109 -4.56 9.85 -17.33
N SER A 110 -4.40 10.84 -18.21
CA SER A 110 -3.14 11.55 -18.34
C SER A 110 -2.94 12.38 -17.08
N VAL A 111 -2.28 11.79 -16.08
CA VAL A 111 -1.65 12.54 -14.98
C VAL A 111 -0.45 13.26 -15.57
N ASP A 112 -0.73 14.24 -16.42
CA ASP A 112 0.21 15.28 -16.76
C ASP A 112 -0.43 16.56 -16.25
N GLY A 113 0.07 17.04 -15.11
CA GLY A 113 -0.20 18.40 -14.70
C GLY A 113 0.42 19.31 -15.75
N MET A 114 -0.31 19.62 -16.82
CA MET A 114 0.04 20.74 -17.67
C MET A 114 -0.03 21.98 -16.79
N GLN A 115 1.15 22.40 -16.33
CA GLN A 115 1.46 23.78 -16.08
C GLN A 115 1.01 24.58 -17.30
N SER A 116 -0.15 25.22 -17.21
CA SER A 116 -0.47 26.36 -18.05
C SER A 116 0.30 27.57 -17.52
N SER A 117 1.61 27.56 -17.74
CA SER A 117 2.36 28.81 -17.83
C SER A 117 2.08 29.40 -19.21
N GLN A 118 1.54 30.61 -19.15
CA GLN A 118 1.26 31.63 -20.17
C GLN A 118 2.26 31.75 -21.34
N PRO A 119 1.86 32.44 -22.44
CA PRO A 119 1.82 33.92 -22.46
C PRO A 119 0.41 34.53 -22.40
#